data_AF-A0A7V9ZYS1-F1
#
_entry.id   AF-A0A7V9ZYS1-F1
#
_cell.length_a   1.000
_cell.length_b   1.000
_cell.length_c   1.000
_cell.angle_alpha   90.00
_cell.angle_beta   90.00
_cell.angle_gamma   90.00
#
_symmetry.space_group_name_H-M   'P 1'
#
loop_
_entity.id
_entity.type
_entity.pdbx_description
1 polymer ?
#
loop_
_entity_poly.entity_id
_entity_poly.type
_entity_poly.pdbx_seq_one_letter_code
_entity_poly.pdbx_strand_id
1 'polypeptide(L)' 'GDYASGPNHVLPTSGVARIRGGLSAADFVKVISTQEFTGDALGTLAPTITTLARAEGLEAHARSVEVRLG' A
#
# COMPACT_ATOMS: atom_id res chain seq x y z
N GLY A 1 -10.14 -4.09 -31.59
CA GLY A 1 -10.27 -3.46 -30.27
C GLY A 1 -11.70 -3.00 -30.10
N ASP A 2 -12.11 -2.08 -30.96
CA ASP A 2 -13.25 -1.18 -30.72
C ASP A 2 -14.62 -1.83 -30.58
N TYR A 3 -14.78 -3.06 -31.07
CA TYR A 3 -16.10 -3.67 -31.19
C TYR A 3 -16.20 -5.06 -30.55
N ALA A 4 -15.45 -6.07 -31.02
CA ALA A 4 -15.73 -7.47 -30.64
C ALA A 4 -14.51 -8.33 -30.31
N SER A 5 -13.29 -7.78 -30.34
CA SER A 5 -12.07 -8.58 -30.16
C SER A 5 -11.69 -8.86 -28.70
N GLY A 6 -12.34 -8.21 -27.73
CA GLY A 6 -12.09 -8.40 -26.28
C GLY A 6 -11.45 -7.22 -25.53
N PRO A 7 -10.43 -6.51 -26.06
CA PRO A 7 -9.85 -5.34 -25.39
C PRO A 7 -10.83 -4.17 -25.22
N ASN A 8 -10.56 -3.31 -24.23
CA ASN A 8 -11.31 -2.08 -24.03
C ASN A 8 -10.75 -0.94 -24.93
N HIS A 9 -11.63 -0.24 -25.65
CA HIS A 9 -11.23 0.88 -26.52
C HIS A 9 -11.13 2.23 -25.79
N VAL A 10 -11.49 2.28 -24.51
CA VAL A 10 -11.33 3.47 -23.68
C VAL A 10 -9.87 3.53 -23.24
N LEU A 11 -9.08 4.30 -24.01
CA LEU A 11 -7.63 4.37 -23.89
C LEU A 11 -7.17 5.79 -23.53
N PRO A 12 -6.03 5.91 -22.81
CA PRO A 12 -5.42 7.22 -22.52
C PRO A 12 -4.89 7.88 -23.80
N THR A 13 -5.22 9.16 -23.99
CA THR A 13 -4.80 9.98 -25.14
C THR A 13 -3.76 11.03 -24.72
N SER A 14 -3.33 11.89 -25.66
CA SER A 14 -2.41 13.02 -25.39
C SER A 14 -1.10 12.65 -24.67
N GLY A 15 -0.58 11.45 -24.94
CA GLY A 15 0.69 10.95 -24.38
C GLY A 15 0.61 10.28 -23.01
N VAL A 16 -0.58 10.19 -22.40
CA VAL A 16 -0.77 9.58 -21.06
C VAL A 16 -0.53 8.06 -21.07
N ALA A 17 -0.55 7.42 -22.24
CA ALA A 17 -0.17 6.01 -22.41
C ALA A 17 1.25 5.67 -21.91
N ARG A 18 2.13 6.66 -21.71
CA ARG A 18 3.46 6.45 -21.09
C ARG A 18 3.42 6.07 -19.61
N ILE A 19 2.33 6.40 -18.92
CA ILE A 19 2.21 6.24 -17.45
C ILE A 19 0.95 5.49 -17.01
N ARG A 20 0.04 5.15 -17.95
CA ARG A 20 -1.23 4.47 -17.66
C ARG A 20 -1.62 3.53 -18.80
N GLY A 21 -2.18 2.37 -18.44
CA GLY A 21 -2.84 1.46 -19.39
C GLY A 21 -4.24 1.91 -19.77
N GLY A 22 -4.89 1.18 -20.68
CA GLY A 22 -6.32 1.35 -20.98
C GLY A 22 -7.24 1.06 -19.81
N LEU A 23 -8.50 1.46 -19.92
CA LEU A 23 -9.53 1.12 -18.95
C LEU A 23 -9.64 -0.39 -18.77
N SER A 24 -9.72 -0.84 -17.53
CA SER A 24 -9.77 -2.25 -17.13
C SER A 24 -10.74 -2.45 -15.98
N ALA A 25 -11.03 -3.70 -15.62
CA ALA A 25 -11.83 -3.99 -14.42
C ALA A 25 -11.17 -3.43 -13.13
N ALA A 26 -9.84 -3.28 -13.10
CA ALA A 26 -9.11 -2.72 -11.97
C ALA A 26 -9.49 -1.27 -11.67
N ASP A 27 -9.96 -0.52 -12.67
CA ASP A 27 -10.41 0.87 -12.51
C ASP A 27 -11.71 1.00 -11.70
N PHE A 28 -12.44 -0.10 -11.52
CA PHE A 28 -13.72 -0.16 -10.80
C PHE A 28 -13.59 -0.78 -9.40
N VAL A 29 -12.39 -1.17 -8.99
CA VAL A 29 -12.14 -1.74 -7.66
C VAL A 29 -11.08 -0.94 -6.92
N LYS A 30 -11.12 -1.01 -5.59
CA LYS A 30 -10.09 -0.45 -4.72
C LYS A 30 -9.25 -1.60 -4.18
N VAL A 31 -7.93 -1.51 -4.31
CA VAL A 31 -7.01 -2.43 -3.66
C VAL A 31 -6.79 -1.94 -2.23
N ILE A 32 -7.21 -2.75 -1.25
CA ILE A 32 -7.08 -2.44 0.18
C ILE A 32 -6.06 -3.40 0.77
N SER A 33 -4.97 -2.87 1.32
CA SER A 33 -4.00 -3.68 2.08
C SER A 33 -4.49 -3.91 3.51
N THR A 34 -4.24 -5.10 4.02
CA THR A 34 -4.53 -5.49 5.40
C THR A 34 -3.28 -6.10 6.02
N GLN A 35 -3.05 -5.83 7.30
CA GLN A 35 -1.91 -6.37 8.05
C GLN A 35 -2.37 -6.78 9.45
N GLU A 36 -1.84 -7.91 9.92
CA GLU A 36 -2.12 -8.48 11.24
C GLU A 36 -0.82 -9.05 11.80
N PHE A 37 -0.59 -8.83 13.10
CA PHE A 37 0.60 -9.31 13.80
C PHE A 37 0.18 -10.06 15.06
N THR A 38 0.80 -11.22 15.28
CA THR A 38 0.82 -11.82 16.62
C THR A 38 1.72 -11.00 17.55
N GLY A 39 1.57 -11.19 18.87
CA GLY A 39 2.45 -10.54 19.85
C GLY A 39 3.93 -10.83 19.60
N ASP A 40 4.28 -12.10 19.33
CA ASP A 40 5.66 -12.53 19.05
C ASP A 40 6.23 -11.87 17.77
N ALA A 41 5.40 -11.78 16.72
CA ALA A 41 5.80 -11.12 15.47
C ALA A 41 6.02 -9.62 15.67
N LEU A 42 5.14 -8.96 16.45
CA LEU A 42 5.32 -7.56 16.80
C LEU A 42 6.58 -7.34 17.64
N GLY A 43 6.84 -8.24 18.61
CA GLY A 43 8.05 -8.20 19.43
C GLY A 43 9.33 -8.29 18.60
N THR A 44 9.32 -9.11 17.54
CA THR A 44 10.46 -9.24 16.61
C THR A 44 10.71 -7.95 15.82
N LEU A 45 9.65 -7.24 15.43
CA LEU A 45 9.74 -6.00 14.64
C LEU A 45 9.92 -4.74 15.50
N ALA A 46 9.62 -4.80 16.79
CA ALA A 46 9.59 -3.65 17.67
C ALA A 46 10.93 -2.87 17.74
N PRO A 47 12.11 -3.51 17.79
CA PRO A 47 13.37 -2.77 17.74
C PRO A 47 13.49 -1.95 16.46
N THR A 48 13.15 -2.53 15.30
CA THR A 48 13.17 -1.83 14.02
C THR A 48 12.19 -0.66 13.99
N ILE A 49 10.94 -0.88 14.40
CA ILE A 49 9.91 0.18 14.36
C ILE A 49 10.28 1.34 15.29
N THR A 50 10.71 1.04 16.51
CA THR A 50 11.06 2.07 17.50
C THR A 50 12.32 2.84 17.11
N THR A 51 13.33 2.17 16.53
CA THR A 51 14.52 2.84 15.99
C THR A 51 14.17 3.81 14.86
N LEU A 52 13.38 3.36 13.89
CA LEU A 52 12.97 4.22 12.76
C LEU A 52 12.11 5.40 13.24
N ALA A 53 11.09 5.12 14.08
CA ALA A 53 10.21 6.17 14.61
C ALA A 53 10.98 7.24 15.39
N ARG A 54 11.98 6.85 16.20
CA ARG A 54 12.81 7.83 16.93
C ARG A 54 13.76 8.60 16.01
N ALA A 55 14.35 7.94 15.02
CA ALA A 55 15.18 8.62 14.02
C ALA A 55 14.40 9.68 13.23
N GLU A 56 13.10 9.45 13.02
CA GLU A 56 12.18 10.39 12.37
C GLU A 56 11.57 11.43 13.33
N GLY A 57 11.87 11.38 14.63
CA GLY A 57 11.31 12.28 15.65
C GLY A 57 9.85 11.98 16.02
N LEU A 58 9.33 10.80 15.67
CA LEU A 58 7.96 10.37 15.87
C LEU A 58 7.77 9.56 17.18
N GLU A 59 7.99 10.19 18.34
CA GLU A 59 7.96 9.46 19.63
C GLU A 59 6.62 8.77 19.89
N ALA A 60 5.48 9.36 19.50
CA ALA A 60 4.17 8.74 19.65
C ALA A 60 4.05 7.39 18.90
N HIS A 61 4.71 7.26 17.75
CA HIS A 61 4.72 6.02 16.98
C HIS A 61 5.53 4.94 17.71
N ALA A 62 6.73 5.30 18.21
CA ALA A 62 7.56 4.39 19.00
C ALA A 62 6.82 3.92 20.27
N ARG A 63 6.26 4.86 21.04
CA ARG A 63 5.51 4.56 22.26
C ARG A 63 4.30 3.66 22.00
N SER A 64 3.62 3.81 20.86
CA SER A 64 2.49 2.95 20.51
C SER A 64 2.90 1.46 20.41
N VAL A 65 4.11 1.16 19.96
CA VAL A 65 4.61 -0.21 19.91
C VAL A 65 5.04 -0.67 21.30
N GLU A 66 5.80 0.15 22.03
CA GLU A 66 6.35 -0.21 23.34
C GLU A 66 5.27 -0.56 24.38
N VAL A 67 4.15 0.17 24.40
CA VAL A 67 3.04 -0.13 25.34
C VAL A 67 2.35 -1.47 25.07
N ARG A 68 2.59 -2.10 23.92
CA ARG A 68 2.05 -3.41 23.56
C ARG A 68 2.98 -4.57 23.92
N LEU A 69 4.20 -4.26 24.35
CA LEU A 69 5.25 -5.23 24.73
C LEU A 69 5.51 -5.27 26.25
N GLY A 70 4.86 -4.38 26.99
CA GLY A 70 4.88 -4.36 28.46
C GLY A 70 3.86 -5.32 29.07
#